data_AF-A0A4D6H2S9-F1
#
_entry.id   AF-A0A4D6H2S9-F1
#
_cell.length_a   1.000
_cell.length_b   1.000
_cell.length_c   1.000
_cell.angle_alpha   90.00
_cell.angle_beta   90.00
_cell.angle_gamma   90.00
#
_symmetry.space_group_name_H-M   'P 1'
#
loop_
_entity.id
_entity.type
_entity.pdbx_description
1 polymer ?
#
loop_
_entity_poly.entity_id
_entity_poly.type
_entity_poly.pdbx_seq_one_letter_code
_entity_poly.pdbx_strand_id
1 'polypeptide(L)'
;MSLLSQLTTDERQVTPHLQDEVPPDTTDFEVAWEVPRDGTVEGVRVWAVPGSEDALEIRPVVRRDQGPDRAEDLPLPTYGDGEQFITGEPDGDPYHTSQPVEQGDHIVVKTTNTSADYAYRFRVLPYVDYAGGLSRYLGG
;
A
#
# COMPACT_ATOMS: atom_id res chain seq x y z
N MET A 1 -12.37 11.73 -41.07
CA MET A 1 -11.07 12.08 -40.44
C MET A 1 -11.32 12.26 -38.95
N SER A 2 -10.89 11.24 -38.19
CA SER A 2 -10.79 11.05 -36.74
C SER A 2 -11.62 11.89 -35.76
N LEU A 3 -12.59 11.23 -35.11
CA LEU A 3 -13.33 11.66 -33.92
C LEU A 3 -13.05 10.76 -32.70
N LEU A 4 -11.86 10.15 -32.62
CA LEU A 4 -11.56 9.12 -31.59
C LEU A 4 -10.21 9.33 -30.88
N SER A 5 -9.77 10.58 -30.71
CA SER A 5 -8.49 10.88 -30.05
C SER A 5 -8.63 11.49 -28.64
N GLN A 6 -9.76 11.28 -27.95
CA GLN A 6 -9.97 11.75 -26.57
C GLN A 6 -10.30 10.63 -25.56
N LEU A 7 -9.91 9.38 -25.84
CA LEU A 7 -9.99 8.26 -24.88
C LEU A 7 -8.62 7.90 -24.30
N THR A 8 -7.72 8.88 -24.19
CA THR A 8 -6.37 8.65 -23.66
C THR A 8 -6.30 9.07 -22.21
N THR A 9 -6.40 8.05 -21.35
CA THR A 9 -5.87 8.01 -19.98
C THR A 9 -6.69 8.76 -18.93
N ASP A 10 -7.73 8.06 -18.46
CA ASP A 10 -8.22 8.14 -17.08
C ASP A 10 -7.06 8.43 -16.11
N GLU A 11 -7.19 9.49 -15.29
CA GLU A 11 -6.15 10.03 -14.43
C GLU A 11 -5.69 9.05 -13.34
N ARG A 12 -4.84 8.08 -13.70
CA ARG A 12 -3.98 7.37 -12.75
C ARG A 12 -3.04 8.41 -12.14
N GLN A 13 -3.42 8.96 -11.00
CA GLN A 13 -2.52 9.85 -10.25
C GLN A 13 -1.49 8.99 -9.51
N VAL A 14 -0.22 9.35 -9.68
CA VAL A 14 0.87 8.82 -8.86
C VAL A 14 0.63 9.33 -7.44
N THR A 15 0.29 8.42 -6.54
CA THR A 15 0.11 8.72 -5.11
C THR A 15 1.46 9.08 -4.47
N PRO A 16 1.47 9.72 -3.30
CA PRO A 16 2.73 9.94 -2.59
C PRO A 16 3.41 8.61 -2.25
N HIS A 17 4.75 8.64 -2.24
CA HIS A 17 5.53 7.56 -1.68
C HIS A 17 5.35 7.53 -0.16
N LEU A 18 4.94 6.38 0.37
CA LEU A 18 4.96 6.08 1.79
C LEU A 18 6.31 5.47 2.11
N GLN A 19 7.17 6.20 2.80
CA GLN A 19 8.54 5.78 3.07
C GLN A 19 9.01 6.32 4.41
N ASP A 20 9.76 5.51 5.15
CA ASP A 20 10.50 5.97 6.31
C ASP A 20 11.60 4.97 6.69
N GLU A 21 12.44 5.39 7.62
CA GLU A 21 13.40 4.54 8.32
C GLU A 21 12.77 3.98 9.60
N VAL A 22 12.77 2.65 9.71
CA VAL A 22 12.26 1.91 10.86
C VAL A 22 13.44 1.64 11.80
N PRO A 23 13.44 2.20 13.02
CA PRO A 23 14.54 1.99 13.96
C PRO A 23 14.72 0.50 14.33
N PRO A 24 15.87 0.13 14.92
CA PRO A 24 16.08 -1.21 15.45
C PRO A 24 15.02 -1.58 16.49
N ASP A 25 14.72 -2.87 16.63
CA ASP A 25 13.77 -3.45 17.61
C ASP A 25 12.41 -2.72 17.68
N THR A 26 11.90 -2.27 16.53
CA THR A 26 10.66 -1.49 16.46
C THR A 26 9.54 -2.32 15.84
N THR A 27 8.45 -2.47 16.57
CA THR A 27 7.22 -3.15 16.13
C THR A 27 6.13 -2.13 15.80
N ASP A 28 5.28 -2.46 14.82
CA ASP A 28 4.11 -1.67 14.44
C ASP A 28 4.42 -0.18 14.13
N PHE A 29 5.57 0.07 13.49
CA PHE A 29 5.88 1.38 12.95
C PHE A 29 4.98 1.65 11.74
N GLU A 30 4.29 2.79 11.73
CA GLU A 30 3.29 3.12 10.72
C GLU A 30 3.59 4.43 9.99
N VAL A 31 3.43 4.40 8.67
CA VAL A 31 3.33 5.60 7.83
C VAL A 31 2.00 5.55 7.12
N ALA A 32 1.23 6.63 7.21
CA ALA A 32 -0.12 6.70 6.67
C ALA A 32 -0.29 7.87 5.69
N TRP A 33 -1.15 7.68 4.70
CA TRP A 33 -1.62 8.72 3.82
C TRP A 33 -3.14 8.65 3.71
N GLU A 34 -3.80 9.78 3.95
CA GLU A 34 -5.24 9.93 3.81
C GLU A 34 -5.62 10.02 2.33
N VAL A 35 -6.59 9.19 1.93
CA VAL A 35 -7.11 9.12 0.58
C VAL A 35 -7.99 10.35 0.31
N PRO A 36 -7.65 11.18 -0.68
CA PRO A 36 -8.32 12.48 -0.89
C PRO A 36 -9.71 12.38 -1.53
N ARG A 37 -10.04 11.25 -2.16
CA ARG A 37 -11.32 11.00 -2.86
C ARG A 37 -11.53 9.50 -3.10
N ASP A 38 -12.77 9.08 -3.30
CA ASP A 38 -13.12 7.68 -3.58
C ASP A 38 -12.38 7.12 -4.80
N GLY A 39 -11.97 5.86 -4.74
CA GLY A 39 -11.27 5.17 -5.82
C GLY A 39 -11.04 3.69 -5.55
N THR A 40 -10.15 3.08 -6.32
CA THR A 40 -9.72 1.69 -6.15
C THR A 40 -8.20 1.62 -6.15
N VAL A 41 -7.60 1.00 -5.13
CA VAL A 41 -6.18 0.66 -5.14
C VAL A 41 -5.98 -0.52 -6.09
N GLU A 42 -5.32 -0.30 -7.22
CA GLU A 42 -5.02 -1.31 -8.25
C GLU A 42 -3.75 -2.12 -7.95
N GLY A 43 -2.91 -1.61 -7.06
CA GLY A 43 -1.72 -2.31 -6.60
C GLY A 43 -0.80 -1.44 -5.76
N VAL A 44 0.26 -2.06 -5.25
CA VAL A 44 1.36 -1.39 -4.55
C VAL A 44 2.69 -1.87 -5.11
N ARG A 45 3.69 -1.00 -5.14
CA ARG A 45 5.09 -1.41 -5.31
C ARG A 45 5.83 -1.17 -4.01
N VAL A 46 6.66 -2.13 -3.63
CA VAL A 46 7.39 -2.08 -2.37
C VAL A 46 8.88 -2.17 -2.65
N TRP A 47 9.66 -1.38 -1.92
CA TRP A 47 11.11 -1.41 -1.90
C TRP A 47 11.59 -1.50 -0.45
N ALA A 48 12.65 -2.26 -0.22
CA ALA A 48 13.42 -2.22 1.02
C ALA A 48 14.91 -2.03 0.72
N VAL A 49 15.66 -1.51 1.69
CA VAL A 49 17.13 -1.41 1.58
C VAL A 49 17.77 -2.80 1.69
N PRO A 50 18.90 -3.03 0.99
CA PRO A 50 19.61 -4.30 1.13
C PRO A 50 20.10 -4.57 2.57
N GLY A 51 20.15 -5.84 2.97
CA GLY A 51 20.46 -6.35 4.29
C GLY A 51 19.25 -6.48 5.22
N SER A 52 18.03 -6.28 4.72
CA SER A 52 16.79 -6.31 5.51
C SER A 52 15.97 -7.60 5.34
N GLU A 53 16.49 -8.59 4.61
CA GLU A 53 15.77 -9.76 4.06
C GLU A 53 14.96 -10.52 5.11
N ASP A 54 15.56 -10.72 6.29
CA ASP A 54 15.01 -11.52 7.39
C ASP A 54 14.56 -10.66 8.58
N ALA A 55 14.72 -9.34 8.49
CA ALA A 55 14.56 -8.44 9.63
C ALA A 55 13.41 -7.44 9.46
N LEU A 56 13.07 -7.06 8.22
CA LEU A 56 12.07 -6.05 7.95
C LEU A 56 10.82 -6.66 7.31
N GLU A 57 9.74 -6.70 8.09
CA GLU A 57 8.42 -7.09 7.62
C GLU A 57 7.62 -5.85 7.21
N ILE A 58 7.05 -5.85 6.02
CA ILE A 58 6.26 -4.73 5.47
C ILE A 58 4.84 -5.19 5.17
N ARG A 59 3.85 -4.48 5.71
CA ARG A 59 2.41 -4.79 5.56
C ARG A 59 1.65 -3.55 5.09
N PRO A 60 1.47 -3.37 3.77
CA PRO A 60 0.59 -2.35 3.23
C PRO A 60 -0.88 -2.73 3.44
N VAL A 61 -1.68 -1.82 3.99
CA VAL A 61 -3.10 -2.01 4.29
C VAL A 61 -3.91 -0.77 3.92
N VAL A 62 -5.21 -0.95 3.69
CA VAL A 62 -6.20 0.12 3.75
C VAL A 62 -6.83 0.09 5.13
N ARG A 63 -6.73 1.20 5.85
CA ARG A 63 -7.38 1.41 7.13
C ARG A 63 -8.67 2.19 6.93
N ARG A 64 -9.78 1.60 7.37
CA ARG A 64 -11.10 2.24 7.41
C ARG A 64 -11.51 2.54 8.84
N ASP A 65 -12.01 3.74 9.07
CA ASP A 65 -12.62 4.10 10.34
C ASP A 65 -14.03 3.50 10.42
N GLN A 66 -14.27 2.66 11.43
CA GLN A 66 -15.57 2.04 11.74
C GLN A 66 -16.22 2.65 12.99
N GLY A 67 -15.78 3.83 13.42
CA GLY A 67 -16.29 4.57 14.56
C GLY A 67 -15.24 4.83 15.64
N PRO A 68 -15.66 5.42 16.79
CA PRO A 68 -14.78 6.15 17.71
C PRO A 68 -13.55 5.42 18.27
N ASP A 69 -13.49 4.10 18.17
CA ASP A 69 -12.36 3.26 18.61
C ASP A 69 -12.22 2.00 17.75
N ARG A 70 -12.68 2.04 16.49
CA ARG A 70 -12.64 0.87 15.60
C ARG A 70 -12.02 1.26 14.28
N ALA A 71 -10.87 0.71 14.01
CA ALA A 71 -10.27 0.74 12.68
C ALA A 71 -10.22 -0.70 12.15
N GLU A 72 -10.56 -0.88 10.88
CA GLU A 72 -10.37 -2.14 10.17
C GLU A 72 -9.21 -1.97 9.20
N ASP A 73 -8.20 -2.83 9.32
CA ASP A 73 -7.07 -2.88 8.41
C ASP A 73 -7.27 -4.03 7.41
N LEU A 74 -7.45 -3.66 6.14
CA LEU A 74 -7.62 -4.57 5.03
C LEU A 74 -6.29 -4.71 4.28
N PRO A 75 -5.69 -5.91 4.19
CA PRO A 75 -4.45 -6.13 3.46
C PRO A 75 -4.56 -5.68 1.99
N LEU A 76 -3.56 -4.93 1.51
CA LEU A 76 -3.52 -4.54 0.10
C LEU A 76 -3.08 -5.70 -0.79
N PRO A 77 -1.89 -6.31 -0.61
CA PRO A 77 -1.60 -7.56 -1.27
C PRO A 77 -2.55 -8.66 -0.77
N THR A 78 -3.13 -9.43 -1.69
CA THR A 78 -3.76 -10.69 -1.33
C THR A 78 -2.65 -11.72 -1.06
N TYR A 79 -2.36 -11.94 0.21
CA TYR A 79 -1.51 -13.04 0.62
C TYR A 79 -2.29 -14.35 0.48
N GLY A 80 -1.62 -15.43 0.05
CA GLY A 80 -2.19 -16.77 0.13
C GLY A 80 -2.24 -17.28 1.58
N ASP A 81 -2.31 -18.59 1.79
CA ASP A 81 -2.27 -19.20 3.13
C ASP A 81 -0.91 -19.10 3.84
N GLY A 82 0.04 -18.34 3.27
CA GLY A 82 1.39 -18.16 3.78
C GLY A 82 1.56 -16.90 4.62
N GLU A 83 2.78 -16.37 4.59
CA GLU A 83 3.15 -15.13 5.28
C GLU A 83 2.25 -13.96 4.83
N GLN A 84 1.79 -13.18 5.81
CA GLN A 84 0.87 -12.06 5.61
C GLN A 84 1.63 -10.71 5.58
N PHE A 85 2.88 -10.75 5.14
CA PHE A 85 3.78 -9.61 5.04
C PHE A 85 4.74 -9.78 3.87
N ILE A 86 5.35 -8.68 3.45
CA ILE A 86 6.40 -8.64 2.44
C ILE A 86 7.75 -8.57 3.15
N THR A 87 8.68 -9.44 2.76
CA THR A 87 10.06 -9.51 3.26
C THR A 87 11.01 -9.86 2.09
N GLY A 88 12.30 -10.06 2.35
CA GLY A 88 13.24 -10.58 1.35
C GLY A 88 13.70 -9.55 0.31
N GLU A 89 13.88 -8.29 0.71
CA GLU A 89 14.36 -7.20 -0.15
C GLU A 89 13.52 -6.99 -1.43
N PRO A 90 12.24 -6.62 -1.30
CA PRO A 90 11.47 -6.23 -2.47
C PRO A 90 12.17 -5.08 -3.21
N ASP A 91 12.22 -5.15 -4.53
CA ASP A 91 12.97 -4.24 -5.42
C ASP A 91 12.06 -3.40 -6.34
N GLY A 92 10.75 -3.40 -6.06
CA GLY A 92 9.75 -2.62 -6.76
C GLY A 92 8.79 -3.40 -7.63
N ASP A 93 8.79 -4.73 -7.53
CA ASP A 93 7.79 -5.57 -8.17
C ASP A 93 6.37 -5.18 -7.72
N PRO A 94 5.39 -5.19 -8.65
CA PRO A 94 4.03 -4.81 -8.34
C PRO A 94 3.26 -5.95 -7.64
N TYR A 95 2.64 -5.63 -6.51
CA TYR A 95 1.62 -6.45 -5.87
C TYR A 95 0.26 -5.92 -6.33
N HIS A 96 -0.44 -6.71 -7.14
CA HIS A 96 -1.74 -6.34 -7.66
C HIS A 96 -2.84 -6.50 -6.62
N THR A 97 -3.80 -5.58 -6.62
CA THR A 97 -4.99 -5.63 -5.76
C THR A 97 -6.16 -4.93 -6.44
N SER A 98 -7.35 -5.07 -5.88
CA SER A 98 -8.53 -4.33 -6.31
C SER A 98 -9.31 -3.92 -5.05
N GLN A 99 -8.66 -3.13 -4.21
CA GLN A 99 -9.23 -2.74 -2.92
C GLN A 99 -9.94 -1.38 -3.07
N PRO A 100 -11.26 -1.29 -2.88
CA PRO A 100 -11.95 -0.01 -2.89
C PRO A 100 -11.50 0.85 -1.71
N VAL A 101 -11.40 2.16 -1.94
CA VAL A 101 -11.09 3.16 -0.92
C VAL A 101 -12.08 4.31 -1.02
N GLU A 102 -12.51 4.81 0.12
CA GLU A 102 -13.38 5.98 0.24
C GLU A 102 -12.56 7.21 0.64
N GLN A 103 -13.09 8.40 0.39
CA GLN A 103 -12.50 9.63 0.89
C GLN A 103 -12.35 9.57 2.43
N GLY A 104 -11.15 9.85 2.93
CA GLY A 104 -10.83 9.79 4.37
C GLY A 104 -10.33 8.43 4.85
N ASP A 105 -10.42 7.37 4.04
CA ASP A 105 -9.68 6.13 4.29
C ASP A 105 -8.18 6.42 4.31
N HIS A 106 -7.40 5.56 4.96
CA HIS A 106 -5.95 5.70 4.99
C HIS A 106 -5.29 4.52 4.29
N ILE A 107 -4.33 4.80 3.40
CA ILE A 107 -3.35 3.79 3.02
C ILE A 107 -2.22 3.83 4.04
N VAL A 108 -2.04 2.72 4.75
CA VAL A 108 -1.08 2.60 5.85
C VAL A 108 -0.04 1.54 5.49
N VAL A 109 1.23 1.84 5.71
CA VAL A 109 2.30 0.85 5.68
C VAL A 109 2.69 0.57 7.10
N LYS A 110 2.41 -0.65 7.57
CA LYS A 110 2.88 -1.13 8.86
C LYS A 110 4.18 -1.89 8.69
N THR A 111 5.11 -1.66 9.59
CA THR A 111 6.42 -2.31 9.54
C THR A 111 6.85 -2.83 10.89
N THR A 112 7.56 -3.95 10.87
CA THR A 112 8.24 -4.53 12.02
C THR A 112 9.71 -4.71 11.64
N ASN A 113 10.61 -4.14 12.43
CA ASN A 113 12.05 -4.36 12.32
C ASN A 113 12.53 -5.16 13.52
N THR A 114 12.93 -6.42 13.28
CA THR A 114 13.42 -7.35 14.32
C THR A 114 14.94 -7.31 14.50
N SER A 115 15.66 -6.47 13.72
CA SER A 115 17.09 -6.26 13.93
C SER A 115 17.33 -5.40 15.16
N ALA A 116 18.21 -5.86 16.04
CA ALA A 116 18.66 -5.10 17.20
C ALA A 116 19.73 -4.04 16.87
N ASP A 117 20.38 -4.18 15.72
CA ASP A 117 21.60 -3.43 15.39
C ASP A 117 21.40 -2.39 14.29
N TYR A 118 20.42 -2.59 13.40
CA TYR A 118 20.27 -1.80 12.18
C TYR A 118 18.87 -1.24 12.02
N ALA A 119 18.82 0.03 11.63
CA ALA A 119 17.61 0.64 11.10
C ALA A 119 17.49 0.32 9.61
N TYR A 120 16.28 0.08 9.13
CA TYR A 120 16.03 -0.20 7.71
C TYR A 120 15.02 0.77 7.14
N ARG A 121 15.23 1.17 5.89
CA ARG A 121 14.30 2.03 5.17
C ARG A 121 13.47 1.22 4.20
N PHE A 122 12.18 1.54 4.16
CA PHE A 122 11.28 1.05 3.13
C PHE A 122 10.77 2.19 2.26
N ARG A 123 10.18 1.82 1.13
CA ARG A 123 9.34 2.69 0.31
C ARG A 123 8.19 1.88 -0.25
N VAL A 124 6.98 2.42 -0.22
CA VAL A 124 5.78 1.87 -0.83
C VAL A 124 5.17 2.92 -1.74
N LEU A 125 4.76 2.52 -2.93
CA LEU A 125 4.03 3.35 -3.88
C LEU A 125 2.69 2.69 -4.20
N PRO A 126 1.58 3.17 -3.64
CA PRO A 126 0.26 2.72 -4.03
C PRO A 126 -0.17 3.26 -5.41
N TYR A 127 -0.95 2.50 -6.15
CA TYR A 127 -1.57 2.92 -7.40
C TYR A 127 -3.07 3.00 -7.18
N VAL A 128 -3.63 4.21 -7.22
CA VAL A 128 -5.06 4.43 -7.01
C VAL A 128 -5.68 4.91 -8.31
N ASP A 129 -6.66 4.16 -8.80
CA ASP A 129 -7.54 4.58 -9.87
C ASP A 129 -8.76 5.28 -9.29
N TYR A 130 -8.84 6.59 -9.50
CA TYR A 130 -9.97 7.41 -9.09
C TYR A 130 -11.05 7.50 -10.16
N ALA A 131 -10.72 7.24 -11.42
CA ALA A 131 -11.64 7.43 -12.52
C ALA A 131 -12.60 6.24 -12.68
N GLY A 132 -12.14 5.02 -12.34
CA GLY A 132 -13.01 3.84 -12.21
C GLY A 132 -13.98 3.92 -11.02
N GLY A 133 -13.73 4.82 -10.05
CA GLY A 133 -14.48 4.90 -8.78
C GLY A 133 -14.44 3.59 -7.99
N LEU A 134 -15.49 3.34 -7.20
CA LEU A 134 -15.71 2.07 -6.47
C LEU A 134 -16.13 0.91 -7.40
N SER A 135 -16.39 1.19 -8.69
CA SER A 135 -17.05 0.29 -9.64
C SER A 135 -16.17 -0.85 -10.16
N ARG A 136 -14.85 -0.79 -9.94
CA ARG A 136 -13.88 -1.80 -10.41
C ARG A 136 -13.59 -2.92 -9.40
N TYR A 137 -14.27 -2.92 -8.25
CA TYR A 137 -14.27 -4.07 -7.35
C TYR A 137 -14.96 -5.26 -8.03
N LEU A 138 -14.17 -6.09 -8.72
CA LEU A 138 -14.57 -7.42 -9.16
C LEU A 138 -14.37 -8.33 -7.95
N GLY A 139 -15.42 -8.48 -7.15
CA GLY A 139 -15.38 -9.22 -5.89
C GLY A 139 -14.71 -10.58 -5.99
N GLY A 140 -13.92 -10.89 -4.95
CA GLY A 140 -13.47 -12.24 -4.61
C GLY A 140 -14.48 -12.93 -3.71
#